data_AF-A0A1I6S386-F1
#
_entry.id   AF-A0A1I6S386-F1
#
_cell.length_a   1.000
_cell.length_b   1.000
_cell.length_c   1.000
_cell.angle_alpha   90.00
_cell.angle_beta   90.00
_cell.angle_gamma   90.00
#
_symmetry.space_group_name_H-M   'P 1'
#
loop_
_entity.id
_entity.type
_entity.pdbx_description
1 polymer ?
#
loop_
_entity_poly.entity_id
_entity_poly.type
_entity_poly.pdbx_seq_one_letter_code
_entity_poly.pdbx_strand_id
1 'polypeptide(L)'
;MFLSIQKIEQTVHHIDSLQNPQNPHNAMVLGIYRNKVNSIVYSVYTKKTYGEYWDTVDNKKIPKRLWTPEMKAYYEQKAKEAPKPPYIYKITVVGWLFVLSAIALFGYLIYDSVKPPLPKSETYVAMEQVPSEGDTYFGRYEIYKEKGTPIGMEGNFGWFKVLKVEGDVYHLATSIEMSKSHKPKEQLNNIDFNTETLPPVKLTEQTGYNIRFKSDDGLTEIYITDKK
;
A
#
# COMPACT_ATOMS: atom_id res chain seq x y z
N MET A 1 -3.69 3.28 -26.33
CA MET A 1 -2.57 4.23 -26.37
C MET A 1 -2.63 5.09 -25.11
N PHE A 2 -1.62 5.06 -24.25
CA PHE A 2 -1.66 5.74 -22.94
C PHE A 2 -1.50 7.27 -23.04
N LEU A 3 -0.81 7.75 -24.08
CA LEU A 3 -0.59 9.15 -24.37
C LEU A 3 -0.60 9.38 -25.88
N SER A 4 -1.35 10.37 -26.35
CA SER A 4 -1.45 10.78 -27.75
C SER A 4 -1.18 12.28 -27.84
N ILE A 5 -0.35 12.68 -28.80
CA ILE A 5 -0.08 14.09 -29.09
C ILE A 5 -0.64 14.39 -30.47
N GLN A 6 -1.62 15.30 -30.52
CA GLN A 6 -2.25 15.75 -31.75
C GLN A 6 -1.86 17.19 -32.03
N LYS A 7 -1.49 17.47 -33.27
CA LYS A 7 -1.33 18.83 -33.79
C LYS A 7 -2.68 19.30 -34.32
N ILE A 8 -3.17 20.43 -33.81
CA ILE A 8 -4.47 20.99 -34.18
C ILE A 8 -4.24 22.32 -34.86
N GLU A 9 -4.70 22.44 -36.10
CA GLU A 9 -4.75 23.70 -36.82
C GLU A 9 -5.75 24.64 -36.16
N GLN A 10 -5.33 25.86 -35.87
CA GLN A 10 -6.16 26.89 -35.28
C GLN A 10 -6.67 27.84 -36.36
N THR A 11 -5.75 28.36 -37.18
CA THR A 11 -6.03 29.27 -38.28
C THR A 11 -4.98 29.13 -39.38
N VAL A 12 -5.36 29.44 -40.62
CA VAL A 12 -4.46 29.56 -41.76
C VAL A 12 -4.60 30.97 -42.32
N HIS A 13 -3.47 31.62 -42.56
CA HIS A 13 -3.41 32.96 -43.13
C HIS A 13 -2.67 32.90 -44.46
N HIS A 14 -3.34 33.34 -45.53
CA HIS A 14 -2.71 33.60 -46.82
C HIS A 14 -1.88 34.87 -46.73
N ILE A 15 -0.72 34.85 -47.38
CA ILE A 15 0.27 35.91 -47.24
C ILE A 15 0.69 36.38 -48.63
N ASP A 16 0.10 37.49 -49.04
CA ASP A 16 0.39 38.11 -50.34
C ASP A 16 1.50 39.15 -50.23
N SER A 17 1.81 39.62 -49.01
CA SER A 17 2.76 40.71 -48.77
C SER A 17 4.19 40.27 -48.43
N LEU A 18 4.42 38.98 -48.18
CA LEU A 18 5.74 38.44 -47.83
C LEU A 18 6.15 37.40 -48.88
N GLN A 19 7.43 37.39 -49.24
CA GLN A 19 7.97 36.43 -50.20
C GLN A 19 8.55 35.20 -49.49
N ASN A 20 8.41 34.04 -50.14
CA ASN A 20 9.01 32.80 -49.66
C ASN A 20 10.55 32.86 -49.85
N PRO A 21 11.34 32.74 -48.76
CA PRO A 21 12.80 32.85 -48.82
C PRO A 21 13.49 31.67 -49.51
N GLN A 22 12.81 30.53 -49.70
CA GLN A 22 13.34 29.39 -50.45
C GLN A 22 13.06 29.51 -51.95
N ASN A 23 11.84 29.88 -52.30
CA ASN A 23 11.37 30.02 -53.67
C ASN A 23 10.54 31.32 -53.79
N PRO A 24 11.15 32.46 -54.18
CA PRO A 24 10.47 33.76 -54.16
C PRO A 24 9.21 33.87 -55.02
N HIS A 25 9.01 32.95 -55.97
CA HIS A 25 7.87 32.94 -56.89
C HIS A 25 6.72 32.06 -56.39
N ASN A 26 6.94 31.28 -55.33
CA ASN A 26 5.91 30.41 -54.75
C ASN A 26 5.14 31.16 -53.68
N ALA A 27 3.81 31.04 -53.72
CA ALA A 27 2.95 31.52 -52.66
C ALA A 27 3.20 30.73 -51.37
N MET A 28 3.03 31.39 -50.23
CA MET A 28 3.16 30.76 -48.92
C MET A 28 1.99 31.09 -48.00
N VAL A 29 1.74 30.17 -47.07
CA VAL A 29 0.71 30.32 -46.04
C VAL A 29 1.31 30.16 -44.65
N LEU A 30 0.81 30.93 -43.69
CA LEU A 30 1.11 30.73 -42.28
C LEU A 30 -0.01 29.89 -41.65
N GLY A 31 0.32 28.67 -41.27
CA GLY A 31 -0.51 27.85 -40.40
C GLY A 31 -0.17 28.11 -38.94
N ILE A 32 -1.18 28.41 -38.12
CA ILE A 32 -1.04 28.51 -36.66
C ILE A 32 -1.58 27.23 -36.05
N TYR A 33 -0.74 26.57 -35.26
CA TYR A 33 -1.03 25.28 -34.68
C TYR A 33 -0.95 25.30 -33.15
N ARG A 34 -1.64 24.35 -32.53
CA ARG A 34 -1.58 24.08 -31.10
C ARG A 34 -1.51 22.57 -30.88
N ASN A 35 -0.71 22.14 -29.91
CA ASN A 35 -0.67 20.73 -29.56
C ASN A 35 -1.74 20.41 -28.50
N LYS A 36 -2.39 19.28 -28.67
CA LYS A 36 -3.27 18.65 -27.69
C LYS A 36 -2.64 17.35 -27.26
N VAL A 37 -2.30 17.26 -25.98
CA VAL A 37 -1.89 16.02 -25.35
C VAL A 37 -3.13 15.39 -24.74
N ASN A 38 -3.39 14.14 -25.08
CA ASN A 38 -4.50 13.37 -24.53
C ASN A 38 -3.93 12.12 -23.88
N SER A 39 -4.26 11.91 -22.61
CA SER A 39 -4.01 10.66 -21.89
C SER A 39 -5.33 10.05 -21.47
N ILE A 40 -5.27 8.86 -20.89
CA ILE A 40 -6.45 8.19 -20.32
C ILE A 40 -7.04 9.02 -19.16
N VAL A 41 -6.20 9.73 -18.40
CA VAL A 41 -6.55 10.38 -17.14
C VAL A 41 -6.82 11.88 -17.33
N TYR A 42 -6.21 12.50 -18.33
CA TYR A 42 -6.30 13.95 -18.55
C TYR A 42 -6.11 14.33 -20.00
N SER A 43 -6.53 15.55 -20.34
CA SER A 43 -6.28 16.19 -21.63
C SER A 43 -5.74 17.61 -21.40
N VAL A 44 -4.75 18.00 -22.21
CA VAL A 44 -4.04 19.28 -22.10
C VAL A 44 -3.90 19.91 -23.47
N TYR A 45 -4.25 21.20 -23.55
CA TYR A 45 -3.86 22.03 -24.69
C TYR A 45 -2.62 22.84 -24.33
N THR A 46 -1.67 22.95 -25.26
CA THR A 46 -0.52 23.84 -25.04
C THR A 46 -0.99 25.29 -24.96
N LYS A 47 -0.52 26.01 -23.94
CA LYS A 47 -0.87 27.43 -23.72
C LYS A 47 -0.48 28.30 -24.91
N LYS A 48 0.71 28.06 -25.46
CA LYS A 48 1.26 28.80 -26.61
C LYS A 48 0.89 28.08 -27.91
N THR A 49 0.53 28.87 -28.91
CA THR A 49 0.48 28.45 -30.31
C THR A 49 1.88 28.46 -30.90
N TYR A 50 2.06 27.80 -32.04
CA TYR A 50 3.26 27.90 -32.85
C TYR A 50 2.89 28.01 -34.32
N GLY A 51 3.66 28.81 -35.05
CA GLY A 51 3.48 29.02 -36.48
C GLY A 51 4.35 28.08 -37.30
N GLU A 52 3.85 27.70 -38.47
CA GLU A 52 4.63 27.10 -39.54
C GLU A 52 4.26 27.76 -40.87
N TYR A 53 5.27 28.17 -41.61
CA TYR A 53 5.09 28.62 -42.97
C TYR A 53 5.18 27.42 -43.91
N TRP A 54 4.25 27.34 -44.85
CA TRP A 54 4.19 26.29 -45.86
C TRP A 54 4.22 26.92 -47.25
N ASP A 55 5.07 26.37 -48.11
CA ASP A 55 5.01 26.61 -49.54
C ASP A 55 3.78 25.88 -50.10
N THR A 56 2.87 26.60 -50.74
CA THR A 56 1.61 26.00 -51.24
C THR A 56 1.80 25.19 -52.52
N VAL A 57 2.88 25.43 -53.26
CA VAL A 57 3.18 24.74 -54.53
C VAL A 57 3.93 23.44 -54.23
N ASP A 58 4.99 23.53 -53.42
CA ASP A 58 5.82 22.37 -53.09
C ASP A 58 5.28 21.56 -51.90
N ASN A 59 4.27 22.08 -51.20
CA ASN A 59 3.71 21.55 -49.96
C ASN A 59 4.80 21.23 -48.90
N LYS A 60 5.82 22.08 -48.84
CA LYS A 60 6.97 21.93 -47.94
C LYS A 60 6.94 23.00 -46.87
N LYS A 61 7.24 22.58 -45.65
CA LYS A 61 7.42 23.47 -44.51
C LYS A 61 8.71 24.27 -44.66
N ILE A 62 8.60 25.59 -44.57
CA ILE A 62 9.74 26.51 -44.57
C ILE A 62 10.42 26.47 -43.18
N PRO A 63 11.69 26.05 -43.10
CA PRO A 63 12.41 25.95 -41.82
C PRO A 63 12.50 27.28 -41.08
N LYS A 64 12.36 27.26 -39.74
CA LYS A 64 12.42 28.46 -38.88
C LYS A 64 13.71 29.28 -39.02
N ARG A 65 14.82 28.64 -39.39
CA ARG A 65 16.11 29.31 -39.63
C ARG A 65 16.07 30.26 -40.83
N LEU A 66 15.16 30.03 -41.78
CA LEU A 66 15.01 30.85 -42.99
C LEU A 66 13.97 31.96 -42.82
N TRP A 67 13.34 32.07 -41.64
CA TRP A 67 12.32 33.08 -41.42
C TRP A 67 12.97 34.46 -41.36
N THR A 68 12.50 35.35 -42.24
CA THR A 68 12.89 36.76 -42.23
C THR A 68 12.37 37.45 -40.95
N PRO A 69 12.94 38.60 -40.55
CA PRO A 69 12.41 39.38 -39.43
C PRO A 69 10.93 39.73 -39.59
N GLU A 70 10.50 40.04 -40.82
CA GLU A 70 9.11 40.36 -41.15
C GLU A 70 8.19 39.14 -40.96
N MET A 71 8.62 37.95 -41.37
CA MET A 71 7.88 36.70 -41.13
C MET A 71 7.72 36.41 -39.63
N LYS A 72 8.75 36.72 -38.81
CA LYS A 72 8.68 36.55 -37.36
C LYS A 72 7.69 37.53 -36.74
N ALA A 73 7.76 38.81 -37.12
CA ALA A 73 6.84 39.84 -36.66
C ALA A 73 5.38 39.54 -37.05
N TYR A 74 5.15 39.12 -38.30
CA TYR A 74 3.83 38.73 -38.79
C TYR A 74 3.26 37.53 -38.01
N TYR A 75 4.11 36.52 -37.75
CA TYR A 75 3.73 35.41 -36.87
C TYR A 75 3.36 35.88 -35.46
N GLU A 76 4.16 36.75 -34.84
CA GLU A 76 3.88 37.24 -33.49
C GLU A 76 2.57 38.03 -33.40
N GLN A 77 2.24 38.80 -34.43
CA GLN A 77 0.96 39.48 -34.54
C GLN A 77 -0.20 38.48 -34.62
N LYS A 78 -0.13 37.54 -35.57
CA LYS A 78 -1.21 36.57 -35.80
C LYS A 78 -1.33 35.52 -34.69
N ALA A 79 -0.24 35.20 -34.00
CA ALA A 79 -0.26 34.32 -32.84
C ALA A 79 -1.06 34.92 -31.66
N LYS A 80 -1.12 36.25 -31.53
CA LYS A 80 -1.95 36.94 -30.52
C LYS A 80 -3.43 36.94 -30.89
N GLU A 81 -3.75 36.98 -32.18
CA GLU A 81 -5.11 36.92 -32.71
C GLU A 81 -5.69 35.49 -32.70
N ALA A 82 -4.84 34.47 -32.56
CA ALA A 82 -5.26 33.08 -32.58
C ALA A 82 -6.23 32.74 -31.42
N PRO A 83 -7.24 31.88 -31.66
CA PRO A 83 -8.20 31.47 -30.65
C PRO A 83 -7.52 30.93 -29.38
N LYS A 84 -7.99 31.39 -28.22
CA LYS A 84 -7.55 30.83 -26.92
C LYS A 84 -8.00 29.37 -26.81
N PRO A 85 -7.25 28.51 -26.10
CA PRO A 85 -7.65 27.12 -25.94
C PRO A 85 -8.93 27.08 -25.08
N PRO A 86 -9.87 26.15 -25.34
CA PRO A 86 -11.10 26.04 -24.56
C PRO A 86 -10.82 25.71 -23.10
N TYR A 87 -9.75 24.98 -22.83
CA TYR A 87 -9.19 24.73 -21.51
C TYR A 87 -7.70 24.43 -21.64
N ILE A 88 -6.94 24.67 -20.58
CA ILE A 88 -5.51 24.31 -20.54
C ILE A 88 -5.35 22.88 -20.06
N TYR A 89 -6.07 22.49 -19.03
CA TYR A 89 -6.04 21.16 -18.42
C TYR A 89 -7.46 20.72 -18.09
N LYS A 90 -7.79 19.47 -18.41
CA LYS A 90 -9.07 18.85 -18.08
C LYS A 90 -8.86 17.40 -17.70
N ILE A 91 -9.29 17.03 -16.50
CA ILE A 91 -9.33 15.63 -16.04
C ILE A 91 -10.46 14.92 -16.79
N THR A 92 -10.20 13.70 -17.26
CA THR A 92 -11.22 12.86 -17.90
C THR A 92 -12.13 12.23 -16.85
N VAL A 93 -13.25 11.63 -17.26
CA VAL A 93 -14.10 10.86 -16.33
C VAL A 93 -13.31 9.75 -15.63
N VAL A 94 -12.46 9.05 -16.38
CA VAL A 94 -11.56 8.02 -15.83
C VAL A 94 -10.58 8.61 -14.81
N GLY A 95 -10.03 9.80 -15.10
CA GLY A 95 -9.15 10.47 -14.14
C GLY A 95 -9.87 10.88 -12.85
N TRP A 96 -11.13 11.29 -12.92
CA TRP A 96 -11.94 11.54 -11.72
C TRP A 96 -12.19 10.28 -10.90
N LEU A 97 -12.50 9.15 -11.55
CA LEU A 97 -12.64 7.87 -10.86
C LEU A 97 -11.35 7.45 -10.15
N PHE A 98 -10.20 7.67 -10.80
CA PHE A 98 -8.90 7.41 -10.19
C PHE A 98 -8.66 8.30 -8.95
N VAL A 99 -8.98 9.60 -9.03
CA VAL A 99 -8.87 10.52 -7.90
C VAL A 99 -9.78 10.10 -6.74
N LEU A 100 -11.05 9.76 -7.02
CA LEU A 100 -11.98 9.27 -6.00
C LEU A 100 -11.49 7.97 -5.34
N SER A 101 -10.94 7.05 -6.14
CA SER A 101 -10.38 5.79 -5.64
C SER A 101 -9.18 6.04 -4.72
N ALA A 102 -8.30 6.98 -5.08
CA ALA A 102 -7.18 7.38 -4.24
C ALA A 102 -7.67 7.99 -2.91
N ILE A 103 -8.66 8.87 -2.95
CA ILE A 103 -9.26 9.47 -1.74
C ILE A 103 -9.86 8.39 -0.85
N ALA A 104 -10.61 7.43 -1.41
CA ALA A 104 -11.20 6.33 -0.65
C ALA A 104 -10.13 5.44 0.00
N LEU A 105 -9.06 5.11 -0.73
CA LEU A 105 -7.95 4.32 -0.21
C LEU A 105 -7.27 5.03 0.97
N PHE A 106 -6.91 6.30 0.81
CA PHE A 106 -6.28 7.06 1.90
C PHE A 106 -7.24 7.27 3.07
N GLY A 107 -8.52 7.51 2.81
CA GLY A 107 -9.55 7.58 3.85
C GLY A 107 -9.66 6.28 4.64
N TYR A 108 -9.61 5.13 3.96
CA TYR A 108 -9.59 3.82 4.60
C TYR A 108 -8.34 3.61 5.44
N LEU A 109 -7.15 3.92 4.92
CA LEU A 109 -5.89 3.78 5.67
C LEU A 109 -5.88 4.64 6.94
N ILE A 110 -6.37 5.88 6.83
CA ILE A 110 -6.48 6.77 8.00
C ILE A 110 -7.48 6.17 8.99
N TYR A 111 -8.68 5.79 8.53
CA TYR A 111 -9.69 5.15 9.37
C TYR A 111 -9.14 3.92 10.11
N ASP A 112 -8.41 3.05 9.41
CA ASP A 112 -7.78 1.86 9.99
C ASP A 112 -6.72 2.21 11.04
N SER A 113 -5.99 3.31 10.84
CA SER A 113 -4.98 3.78 11.79
C SER A 113 -5.55 4.47 13.04
N VAL A 114 -6.72 5.11 12.93
CA VAL A 114 -7.33 5.86 14.04
C VAL A 114 -8.46 5.11 14.72
N LYS A 115 -8.99 4.03 14.13
CA LYS A 115 -10.05 3.25 14.77
C LYS A 115 -9.51 2.67 16.08
N PRO A 116 -10.24 2.80 17.20
CA PRO A 116 -9.84 2.16 18.44
C PRO A 116 -9.75 0.64 18.22
N PRO A 117 -8.80 -0.05 18.88
CA PRO A 117 -8.74 -1.51 18.83
C PRO A 117 -10.10 -2.07 19.24
N LEU A 118 -10.54 -3.12 18.55
CA LEU A 118 -11.77 -3.83 18.93
C LEU A 118 -11.70 -4.16 20.42
N PRO A 119 -12.80 -4.00 21.17
CA PRO A 119 -12.83 -4.33 22.59
C PRO A 119 -12.37 -5.78 22.72
N LYS A 120 -11.27 -5.97 23.45
CA LYS A 120 -10.79 -7.31 23.82
C LYS A 120 -11.96 -7.98 24.58
N SER A 121 -12.34 -9.18 24.16
CA SER A 121 -13.47 -9.91 24.74
C SER A 121 -13.38 -9.95 26.27
N GLU A 122 -14.44 -9.54 26.95
CA GLU A 122 -14.59 -9.34 28.40
C GLU A 122 -14.54 -10.63 29.25
N THR A 123 -13.63 -11.54 28.96
CA THR A 123 -13.25 -12.62 29.89
C THR A 123 -11.94 -12.23 30.56
N TYR A 124 -11.99 -11.22 31.44
CA TYR A 124 -10.96 -10.97 32.44
C TYR A 124 -11.01 -12.11 33.47
N VAL A 125 -10.57 -13.30 33.09
CA VAL A 125 -10.26 -14.34 34.07
C VAL A 125 -8.95 -13.90 34.71
N ALA A 126 -9.03 -13.40 35.94
CA ALA A 126 -7.93 -12.77 36.64
C ALA A 126 -6.70 -13.70 36.68
N MET A 127 -5.73 -13.46 35.79
CA MET A 127 -4.42 -14.12 35.81
C MET A 127 -3.61 -13.81 37.07
N GLU A 128 -4.05 -12.85 37.88
CA GLU A 128 -3.49 -12.55 39.20
C GLU A 128 -3.88 -13.60 40.24
N GLN A 129 -4.90 -14.42 40.00
CA GLN A 129 -5.26 -15.51 40.89
C GLN A 129 -4.30 -16.68 40.69
N VAL A 130 -3.82 -17.24 41.80
CA VAL A 130 -2.97 -18.44 41.80
C VAL A 130 -3.67 -19.56 41.01
N PRO A 131 -2.99 -20.23 40.08
CA PRO A 131 -3.58 -21.32 39.31
C PRO A 131 -4.18 -22.40 40.20
N SER A 132 -5.40 -22.81 39.89
CA SER A 132 -6.16 -23.80 40.65
C SER A 132 -6.51 -25.02 39.81
N GLU A 133 -6.84 -26.13 40.46
CA GLU A 133 -7.22 -27.37 39.77
C GLU A 133 -8.44 -27.14 38.86
N GLY A 134 -8.33 -27.62 37.62
CA GLY A 134 -9.35 -27.46 36.58
C GLY A 134 -9.16 -26.22 35.71
N ASP A 135 -8.32 -25.26 36.10
CA ASP A 135 -8.05 -24.07 35.29
C ASP A 135 -7.40 -24.44 33.95
N THR A 136 -7.79 -23.72 32.90
CA THR A 136 -7.30 -23.92 31.54
C THR A 136 -6.63 -22.66 31.03
N TYR A 137 -5.42 -22.80 30.55
CA TYR A 137 -4.54 -21.71 30.14
C TYR A 137 -4.06 -21.91 28.72
N PHE A 138 -3.84 -20.82 27.99
CA PHE A 138 -3.22 -20.84 26.67
C PHE A 138 -1.79 -20.32 26.77
N GLY A 139 -0.88 -20.94 26.01
CA GLY A 139 0.50 -20.52 26.02
C GLY A 139 1.39 -21.35 25.11
N ARG A 140 2.68 -21.41 25.49
CA ARG A 140 3.67 -22.30 24.89
C ARG A 140 4.48 -23.01 25.95
N TYR A 141 5.01 -24.17 25.60
CA TYR A 141 6.03 -24.85 26.41
C TYR A 141 7.30 -25.04 25.61
N GLU A 142 8.41 -25.16 26.33
CA GLU A 142 9.75 -25.38 25.81
C GLU A 142 10.43 -26.47 26.65
N ILE A 143 10.79 -27.58 26.01
CA ILE A 143 11.56 -28.67 26.60
C ILE A 143 12.98 -28.62 26.04
N TYR A 144 13.93 -28.39 26.93
CA TYR A 144 15.35 -28.26 26.66
C TYR A 144 16.05 -29.61 26.85
N LYS A 145 16.98 -29.96 25.94
CA LYS A 145 17.87 -31.12 26.13
C LYS A 145 18.95 -30.86 27.16
N GLU A 146 19.43 -29.62 27.21
CA GLU A 146 20.41 -29.13 28.17
C GLU A 146 19.98 -27.75 28.68
N LYS A 147 20.15 -27.53 29.98
CA LYS A 147 19.67 -26.32 30.67
C LYS A 147 20.24 -25.06 30.03
N GLY A 148 19.36 -24.19 29.52
CA GLY A 148 19.73 -22.90 28.93
C GLY A 148 20.22 -22.96 27.48
N THR A 149 20.23 -24.15 26.85
CA THR A 149 20.68 -24.31 25.46
C THR A 149 19.48 -24.47 24.52
N PRO A 150 19.18 -23.50 23.65
CA PRO A 150 18.03 -23.58 22.73
C PRO A 150 18.24 -24.59 21.58
N ILE A 151 19.46 -25.11 21.41
CA ILE A 151 19.79 -26.06 20.34
C ILE A 151 19.14 -27.42 20.65
N GLY A 152 18.20 -27.83 19.80
CA GLY A 152 17.46 -29.09 19.97
C GLY A 152 16.30 -29.02 20.96
N MET A 153 15.89 -27.82 21.36
CA MET A 153 14.70 -27.56 22.16
C MET A 153 13.43 -27.92 21.38
N GLU A 154 12.52 -28.63 22.03
CA GLU A 154 11.18 -28.86 21.51
C GLU A 154 10.23 -27.80 22.09
N GLY A 155 9.54 -27.06 21.22
CA GLY A 155 8.57 -26.06 21.66
C GLY A 155 7.28 -26.13 20.85
N ASN A 156 6.14 -26.10 21.55
CA ASN A 156 4.82 -26.08 20.93
C ASN A 156 3.88 -25.10 21.65
N PHE A 157 2.87 -24.63 20.91
CA PHE A 157 1.80 -23.74 21.35
C PHE A 157 0.50 -24.52 21.54
N GLY A 158 -0.27 -24.20 22.57
CA GLY A 158 -1.56 -24.85 22.80
C GLY A 158 -2.17 -24.53 24.15
N TRP A 159 -3.16 -25.33 24.53
CA TRP A 159 -3.87 -25.21 25.79
C TRP A 159 -3.27 -26.14 26.84
N PHE A 160 -3.24 -25.67 28.08
CA PHE A 160 -2.75 -26.37 29.26
C PHE A 160 -3.85 -26.43 30.30
N LYS A 161 -4.10 -27.60 30.87
CA LYS A 161 -5.07 -27.78 31.96
C LYS A 161 -4.33 -28.13 33.23
N VAL A 162 -4.63 -27.41 34.32
CA VAL A 162 -4.16 -27.75 35.65
C VAL A 162 -4.95 -28.95 36.14
N LEU A 163 -4.27 -30.10 36.28
CA LEU A 163 -4.91 -31.33 36.75
C LEU A 163 -4.85 -31.45 38.27
N LYS A 164 -3.73 -31.06 38.86
CA LYS A 164 -3.49 -31.19 40.30
C LYS A 164 -2.52 -30.14 40.80
N VAL A 165 -2.72 -29.63 42.01
CA VAL A 165 -1.79 -28.72 42.71
C VAL A 165 -1.39 -29.33 44.04
N GLU A 166 -0.10 -29.65 44.20
CA GLU A 166 0.49 -30.18 45.43
C GLU A 166 1.45 -29.16 46.04
N GLY A 167 0.91 -28.27 46.88
CA GLY A 167 1.69 -27.17 47.44
C GLY A 167 2.09 -26.16 46.35
N ASP A 168 3.38 -26.13 46.01
CA ASP A 168 3.93 -25.27 44.94
C ASP A 168 4.23 -26.06 43.65
N VAL A 169 3.81 -27.33 43.59
CA VAL A 169 4.04 -28.20 42.43
C VAL A 169 2.74 -28.37 41.65
N TYR A 170 2.80 -28.07 40.36
CA TYR A 170 1.68 -28.09 39.43
C TYR A 170 1.83 -29.23 38.44
N HIS A 171 0.77 -30.02 38.28
CA HIS A 171 0.66 -31.06 37.27
C HIS A 171 -0.22 -30.55 36.12
N LEU A 172 0.40 -30.35 34.95
CA LEU A 172 -0.26 -29.77 33.78
C LEU A 172 -0.38 -30.81 32.66
N ALA A 173 -1.54 -30.85 32.01
CA ALA A 173 -1.75 -31.60 30.77
C ALA A 173 -1.82 -30.66 29.57
N THR A 174 -1.29 -31.09 28.43
CA THR A 174 -1.37 -30.37 27.16
C THR A 174 -2.63 -30.76 26.38
N SER A 175 -3.14 -29.87 25.55
CA SER A 175 -4.16 -30.23 24.55
C SER A 175 -3.62 -31.29 23.59
N ILE A 176 -4.49 -32.18 23.10
CA ILE A 176 -4.08 -33.25 22.15
C ILE A 176 -3.44 -32.64 20.89
N GLU A 177 -4.00 -31.54 20.39
CA GLU A 177 -3.52 -30.86 19.19
C GLU A 177 -2.66 -29.64 19.55
N MET A 178 -1.35 -29.86 19.69
CA MET A 178 -0.36 -28.80 19.86
C MET A 178 0.16 -28.30 18.51
N SER A 179 0.47 -27.00 18.40
CA SER A 179 0.98 -26.37 17.18
C SER A 179 2.46 -26.02 17.30
N LYS A 180 3.27 -26.41 16.30
CA LYS A 180 4.71 -26.04 16.21
C LYS A 180 4.94 -24.56 15.89
N SER A 181 3.94 -23.89 15.34
CA SER A 181 3.96 -22.46 15.03
C SER A 181 2.91 -21.71 15.85
N HIS A 182 3.14 -20.44 16.13
CA HIS A 182 2.14 -19.60 16.78
C HIS A 182 0.83 -19.57 15.97
N LYS A 183 -0.29 -19.88 16.61
CA LYS A 183 -1.65 -19.78 16.06
C LYS A 183 -2.55 -19.08 17.08
N PRO A 184 -3.57 -18.33 16.64
CA PRO A 184 -4.59 -17.79 17.53
C PRO A 184 -5.25 -18.89 18.38
N LYS A 185 -5.54 -18.58 19.65
CA LYS A 185 -6.10 -19.54 20.62
C LYS A 185 -7.45 -20.12 20.18
N GLU A 186 -8.21 -19.38 19.38
CA GLU A 186 -9.50 -19.78 18.81
C GLU A 186 -9.38 -20.88 17.75
N GLN A 187 -8.18 -21.11 17.21
CA GLN A 187 -7.91 -22.11 16.17
C GLN A 187 -7.36 -23.43 16.74
N LEU A 188 -7.25 -23.56 18.06
CA LEU A 188 -6.63 -24.71 18.72
C LEU A 188 -7.63 -25.41 19.65
N ASN A 189 -7.60 -26.74 19.64
CA ASN A 189 -8.49 -27.57 20.46
C ASN A 189 -8.25 -27.28 21.95
N ASN A 190 -9.33 -26.92 22.66
CA ASN A 190 -9.32 -26.57 24.08
C ASN A 190 -10.31 -27.42 24.90
N ILE A 191 -10.77 -28.53 24.33
CA ILE A 191 -11.72 -29.48 24.92
C ILE A 191 -10.98 -30.76 25.30
N ASP A 192 -10.16 -31.28 24.38
CA ASP A 192 -9.48 -32.56 24.56
C ASP A 192 -8.03 -32.34 25.03
N PHE A 193 -7.67 -32.98 26.14
CA PHE A 193 -6.35 -32.91 26.76
C PHE A 193 -5.73 -34.31 26.83
N ASN A 194 -4.41 -34.38 26.68
CA ASN A 194 -3.66 -35.61 26.86
C ASN A 194 -3.80 -36.10 28.31
N THR A 195 -3.89 -37.42 28.48
CA THR A 195 -3.89 -38.07 29.80
C THR A 195 -2.50 -38.07 30.44
N GLU A 196 -1.45 -37.94 29.64
CA GLU A 196 -0.07 -37.81 30.11
C GLU A 196 0.21 -36.37 30.56
N THR A 197 0.72 -36.24 31.78
CA THR A 197 1.10 -34.95 32.35
C THR A 197 2.51 -34.59 31.92
N LEU A 198 2.76 -33.30 31.70
CA LEU A 198 4.11 -32.78 31.64
C LEU A 198 4.86 -33.06 32.96
N PRO A 199 6.21 -33.01 32.95
CA PRO A 199 6.99 -33.05 34.17
C PRO A 199 6.45 -32.04 35.20
N PRO A 200 6.47 -32.37 36.50
CA PRO A 200 5.99 -31.45 37.53
C PRO A 200 6.74 -30.12 37.46
N VAL A 201 6.00 -29.02 37.53
CA VAL A 201 6.55 -27.66 37.41
C VAL A 201 6.15 -26.79 38.59
N LYS A 202 6.99 -25.81 38.92
CA LYS A 202 6.73 -24.81 39.96
C LYS A 202 6.45 -23.46 39.35
N LEU A 203 5.63 -22.67 40.02
CA LEU A 203 5.35 -21.30 39.62
C LEU A 203 6.58 -20.43 39.91
N THR A 204 7.15 -19.81 38.88
CA THR A 204 8.36 -18.98 39.00
C THR A 204 8.07 -17.49 38.87
N GLU A 205 7.05 -17.13 38.10
CA GLU A 205 6.64 -15.74 37.90
C GLU A 205 5.12 -15.69 37.71
N GLN A 206 4.48 -14.74 38.38
CA GLN A 206 3.07 -14.39 38.20
C GLN A 206 2.92 -12.88 38.32
N THR A 207 3.08 -12.17 37.19
CA THR A 207 3.06 -10.71 37.11
C THR A 207 2.14 -10.27 35.97
N GLY A 208 0.96 -9.75 36.32
CA GLY A 208 -0.04 -9.31 35.36
C GLY A 208 -0.51 -10.45 34.46
N TYR A 209 -0.09 -10.43 33.19
CA TYR A 209 -0.46 -11.42 32.17
C TYR A 209 0.59 -12.51 31.93
N ASN A 210 1.67 -12.52 32.71
CA ASN A 210 2.74 -13.48 32.58
C ASN A 210 2.70 -14.47 33.73
N ILE A 211 2.29 -15.71 33.45
CA ILE A 211 2.47 -16.84 34.36
C ILE A 211 3.56 -17.72 33.74
N ARG A 212 4.62 -17.99 34.51
CA ARG A 212 5.71 -18.88 34.10
C ARG A 212 5.86 -20.04 35.05
N PHE A 213 5.82 -21.24 34.49
CA PHE A 213 6.17 -22.45 35.21
C PHE A 213 7.52 -22.98 34.77
N LYS A 214 8.26 -23.57 35.70
CA LYS A 214 9.55 -24.20 35.44
C LYS A 214 9.67 -25.51 36.21
N SER A 215 10.17 -26.55 35.57
CA SER A 215 10.51 -27.81 36.26
C SER A 215 11.74 -27.64 37.15
N ASP A 216 11.87 -28.50 38.17
CA ASP A 216 12.99 -28.44 39.12
C ASP A 216 14.36 -28.67 38.46
N ASP A 217 14.41 -29.49 37.40
CA ASP A 217 15.61 -29.70 36.59
C ASP A 217 15.93 -28.50 35.66
N GLY A 218 14.98 -27.59 35.49
CA GLY A 218 15.07 -26.45 34.59
C GLY A 218 15.05 -26.81 33.11
N LEU A 219 14.60 -28.03 32.76
CA LEU A 219 14.51 -28.51 31.39
C LEU A 219 13.14 -28.26 30.76
N THR A 220 12.09 -27.99 31.54
CA THR A 220 10.76 -27.66 31.05
C THR A 220 10.37 -26.26 31.51
N GLU A 221 10.02 -25.40 30.57
CA GLU A 221 9.49 -24.07 30.83
C GLU A 221 8.14 -23.89 30.13
N ILE A 222 7.18 -23.31 30.82
CA ILE A 222 5.82 -23.09 30.29
C ILE A 222 5.49 -21.62 30.48
N TYR A 223 5.09 -20.99 29.38
CA TYR A 223 4.78 -19.57 29.28
C TYR A 223 3.31 -19.42 28.95
N ILE A 224 2.54 -18.88 29.89
CA ILE A 224 1.10 -18.68 29.75
C ILE A 224 0.81 -17.23 29.39
N THR A 225 -0.10 -17.03 28.42
CA THR A 225 -0.50 -15.71 27.92
C THR A 225 -2.00 -15.43 28.03
N ASP A 226 -2.84 -16.47 28.06
CA ASP A 226 -4.29 -16.32 28.28
C ASP A 226 -4.85 -17.40 29.24
N LYS A 227 -5.99 -17.11 29.88
CA LYS A 227 -6.77 -18.05 30.70
C LYS A 227 -8.17 -18.17 30.08
N LYS A 228 -8.73 -19.37 30.08
CA LYS A 228 -10.09 -19.68 29.61
C LYS A 228 -11.09 -19.55 30.74
#